data_AF-A0A7C5JXI0-F1
#
_entry.id   AF-A0A7C5JXI0-F1
#
_cell.length_a   1.000
_cell.length_b   1.000
_cell.length_c   1.000
_cell.angle_alpha   90.00
_cell.angle_beta   90.00
_cell.angle_gamma   90.00
#
_symmetry.space_group_name_H-M   'P 1'
#
loop_
_entity.id
_entity.type
_entity.pdbx_description
1 polymer ?
#
loop_
_entity_poly.entity_id
_entity_poly.type
_entity_poly.pdbx_seq_one_letter_code
_entity_poly.pdbx_strand_id
1 'polypeptide(L)'
;MKEVLYVFVAIFLAELGDKTQLATMAFASKYGWIKAFLGAIFGLALVNLIGAFLGEKIGDALPLEIIHKAAGILFIIFGVLMFFGKL
;
A
#
# COMPACT_ATOMS: atom_id res chain seq x y z
N MET A 1 -7.19 -15.70 15.26
CA MET A 1 -8.29 -14.69 15.12
C MET A 1 -7.92 -13.36 15.74
N LYS A 2 -7.20 -13.33 16.86
CA LYS A 2 -6.76 -12.07 17.50
C LYS A 2 -5.78 -11.29 16.61
N GLU A 3 -4.91 -12.02 15.92
CA GLU A 3 -3.87 -11.53 15.01
C GLU A 3 -4.47 -10.79 13.81
N VAL A 4 -5.50 -11.40 13.20
CA VAL A 4 -6.25 -10.80 12.08
C VAL A 4 -6.91 -9.49 12.50
N LEU A 5 -7.50 -9.46 13.71
CA LEU A 5 -8.10 -8.26 14.25
C LEU A 5 -7.06 -7.15 14.48
N TYR A 6 -5.88 -7.48 14.99
CA TYR A 6 -4.79 -6.50 15.17
C TYR A 6 -4.32 -5.92 13.83
N VAL A 7 -4.05 -6.77 12.85
CA VAL A 7 -3.61 -6.32 11.52
C VAL A 7 -4.70 -5.46 10.86
N PHE A 8 -5.96 -5.88 10.95
CA PHE A 8 -7.09 -5.11 10.44
C PHE A 8 -7.15 -3.72 11.06
N VAL A 9 -7.15 -3.62 12.39
CA VAL A 9 -7.25 -2.31 13.08
C VAL A 9 -6.03 -1.44 12.79
N ALA A 10 -4.82 -2.01 12.79
CA ALA A 10 -3.60 -1.27 12.52
C ALA A 10 -3.59 -0.69 11.09
N ILE A 11 -3.89 -1.50 10.08
CA ILE A 11 -3.96 -1.05 8.69
C ILE A 11 -5.12 -0.08 8.50
N PHE A 12 -6.29 -0.38 9.06
CA PHE A 12 -7.45 0.51 8.96
C PHE A 12 -7.12 1.91 9.48
N LEU A 13 -6.50 2.02 10.65
CA LEU A 13 -6.10 3.31 11.20
C LEU A 13 -4.98 3.98 10.40
N ALA A 14 -4.02 3.21 9.88
CA ALA A 14 -2.91 3.74 9.08
C ALA A 14 -3.37 4.30 7.72
N GLU A 15 -4.41 3.70 7.13
CA GLU A 15 -4.94 4.07 5.81
C GLU A 15 -6.06 5.13 5.87
N LEU A 16 -6.47 5.58 7.06
CA LEU A 16 -7.49 6.62 7.21
C LEU A 16 -6.98 7.98 6.73
N GLY A 17 -7.69 8.57 5.76
CA GLY A 17 -7.40 9.90 5.25
C GLY A 17 -6.30 9.97 4.19
N ASP A 18 -5.89 8.84 3.62
CA ASP A 18 -4.87 8.82 2.57
C ASP A 18 -5.39 9.34 1.20
N LYS A 19 -4.47 9.75 0.33
CA LYS A 19 -4.69 10.16 -1.06
C LYS A 19 -5.51 9.15 -1.86
N THR A 20 -5.38 7.85 -1.58
CA THR A 20 -6.20 6.80 -2.22
C THR A 20 -7.70 6.94 -1.91
N GLN A 21 -8.06 7.40 -0.72
CA GLN A 21 -9.46 7.65 -0.35
C GLN A 21 -10.02 8.86 -1.12
N LEU A 22 -9.25 9.94 -1.23
CA LEU A 22 -9.63 11.12 -2.03
C LEU A 22 -9.80 10.77 -3.51
N ALA A 23 -8.89 9.96 -4.07
CA ALA A 23 -9.01 9.46 -5.44
C ALA A 23 -10.29 8.62 -5.62
N THR A 24 -10.60 7.74 -4.66
CA THR A 24 -11.82 6.92 -4.68
C THR A 24 -13.09 7.78 -4.64
N MET A 25 -13.11 8.83 -3.82
CA MET A 25 -14.22 9.80 -3.77
C MET A 25 -14.37 10.56 -5.10
N ALA A 26 -13.27 10.96 -5.72
CA ALA A 26 -13.29 11.60 -7.04
C ALA A 26 -13.84 10.66 -8.12
N PHE A 27 -13.42 9.38 -8.12
CA PHE A 27 -13.98 8.37 -9.01
C PHE A 27 -15.46 8.11 -8.74
N ALA A 28 -15.89 8.10 -7.48
CA ALA A 28 -17.29 7.92 -7.10
C ALA A 28 -18.16 9.06 -7.62
N SER A 29 -17.67 10.31 -7.52
CA SER A 29 -18.34 11.49 -8.04
C SER A 29 -18.46 11.47 -9.58
N LYS A 30 -17.44 10.97 -10.29
CA LYS A 30 -17.42 10.97 -11.75
C LYS A 30 -18.11 9.77 -12.40
N TYR A 31 -18.01 8.58 -11.83
CA TYR A 31 -18.44 7.32 -12.46
C TYR A 31 -19.54 6.58 -11.68
N GLY A 32 -19.93 7.09 -10.52
CA GLY A 32 -20.90 6.48 -9.61
C GLY A 32 -20.24 5.64 -8.51
N TRP A 33 -20.84 5.67 -7.33
CA TRP A 33 -20.29 5.06 -6.11
C TRP A 33 -20.06 3.54 -6.22
N ILE A 34 -20.93 2.80 -6.91
CA ILE A 34 -20.81 1.34 -7.08
C ILE A 34 -19.54 0.99 -7.86
N LYS A 35 -19.30 1.68 -8.98
CA LYS A 35 -18.14 1.43 -9.84
C LYS A 35 -16.83 1.79 -9.13
N ALA A 36 -16.83 2.92 -8.43
CA ALA A 36 -15.69 3.36 -7.65
C ALA A 36 -15.38 2.40 -6.49
N PHE A 37 -16.41 1.93 -5.78
CA PHE A 37 -16.27 0.97 -4.68
C PHE A 37 -15.68 -0.36 -5.15
N LEU A 38 -16.26 -0.96 -6.21
CA LEU A 38 -15.76 -2.22 -6.76
C LEU A 38 -14.35 -2.07 -7.35
N GLY A 39 -14.08 -0.96 -8.04
CA GLY A 39 -12.76 -0.66 -8.59
C GLY A 39 -11.71 -0.49 -7.51
N ALA A 40 -12.02 0.25 -6.44
CA ALA A 40 -11.11 0.45 -5.32
C ALA A 40 -10.82 -0.87 -4.58
N ILE A 41 -11.86 -1.65 -4.24
CA ILE A 41 -11.67 -2.96 -3.59
C ILE A 41 -10.82 -3.88 -4.45
N PHE A 42 -11.16 -4.00 -5.74
CA PHE A 42 -10.43 -4.90 -6.64
C PHE A 42 -8.98 -4.45 -6.83
N GLY A 43 -8.75 -3.13 -6.99
CA GLY A 43 -7.42 -2.55 -7.10
C GLY A 43 -6.57 -2.79 -5.86
N LEU A 44 -7.10 -2.48 -4.66
CA LEU A 44 -6.39 -2.72 -3.41
C LEU A 44 -6.12 -4.21 -3.18
N ALA A 45 -7.12 -5.08 -3.40
CA ALA A 45 -6.94 -6.51 -3.23
C ALA A 45 -5.85 -7.06 -4.16
N LEU A 46 -5.83 -6.61 -5.42
CA LEU A 46 -4.85 -7.05 -6.40
C LEU A 46 -3.44 -6.57 -6.03
N VAL A 47 -3.26 -5.30 -5.65
CA VAL A 47 -1.94 -4.77 -5.27
C VAL A 47 -1.40 -5.47 -4.03
N ASN A 48 -2.24 -5.74 -3.03
CA ASN A 48 -1.84 -6.46 -1.82
C ASN A 48 -1.50 -7.93 -2.12
N LEU A 49 -2.27 -8.60 -2.97
CA LEU A 49 -2.00 -9.99 -3.36
C LEU A 49 -0.67 -10.10 -4.12
N ILE A 50 -0.44 -9.21 -5.09
CA ILE A 50 0.82 -9.16 -5.83
C ILE A 50 1.98 -8.88 -4.87
N GLY A 51 1.83 -7.89 -3.98
CA GLY A 51 2.85 -7.53 -3.00
C GLY A 51 3.19 -8.68 -2.06
N ALA A 52 2.18 -9.38 -1.53
CA ALA A 52 2.36 -10.53 -0.64
C ALA A 52 3.07 -11.69 -1.36
N PHE A 53 2.61 -12.04 -2.56
CA PHE A 53 3.19 -13.15 -3.34
C PHE A 53 4.63 -12.87 -3.77
N LEU A 54 4.93 -11.66 -4.24
CA LEU A 54 6.31 -11.26 -4.55
C LEU A 54 7.16 -11.19 -3.28
N GLY A 55 6.60 -10.66 -2.18
CA GLY A 55 7.28 -10.58 -0.89
C GLY A 55 7.72 -11.95 -0.37
N GLU A 56 6.83 -12.95 -0.44
CA GLU A 56 7.13 -14.34 -0.08
C GLU A 56 8.28 -14.90 -0.94
N LYS A 57 8.15 -14.83 -2.28
CA LYS A 57 9.18 -15.34 -3.19
C LYS A 57 10.54 -14.67 -3.03
N ILE A 58 10.55 -13.36 -2.83
CA ILE A 58 11.79 -12.60 -2.65
C ILE A 58 12.40 -12.90 -1.27
N GLY A 59 11.56 -13.06 -0.24
CA GLY A 59 11.99 -13.45 1.10
C GLY A 59 12.65 -14.83 1.15
N ASP A 60 12.17 -15.78 0.35
CA ASP A 60 12.79 -17.11 0.23
C ASP A 60 14.10 -17.09 -0.57
N ALA A 61 14.23 -16.16 -1.54
CA ALA A 61 15.37 -16.10 -2.44
C ALA A 61 16.53 -15.23 -1.93
N LEU A 62 16.28 -14.26 -1.05
CA LEU A 62 17.28 -13.28 -0.61
C LEU A 62 17.43 -13.25 0.93
N PRO A 63 18.66 -13.05 1.44
CA PRO A 63 18.87 -12.77 2.86
C PRO A 63 18.09 -11.53 3.32
N LEU A 64 17.38 -11.64 4.45
CA LEU A 64 16.60 -10.54 5.04
C LEU A 64 17.41 -9.25 5.25
N GLU A 65 18.71 -9.36 5.54
CA GLU A 65 19.58 -8.19 5.71
C GLU A 65 19.66 -7.33 4.44
N ILE A 66 19.69 -7.96 3.26
CA ILE A 66 19.72 -7.25 1.98
C ILE A 66 18.40 -6.55 1.74
N ILE A 67 17.27 -7.21 2.05
CA ILE A 67 15.93 -6.65 1.91
C ILE A 67 15.78 -5.41 2.81
N HIS A 68 16.20 -5.49 4.07
CA HIS A 68 16.14 -4.35 4.99
C HIS A 68 17.03 -3.19 4.56
N LYS A 69 18.27 -3.44 4.13
CA LYS A 69 19.16 -2.37 3.61
C LYS A 69 18.57 -1.72 2.36
N ALA A 70 18.04 -2.51 1.43
CA ALA A 70 17.42 -2.01 0.21
C ALA A 70 16.18 -1.16 0.52
N ALA A 71 15.30 -1.62 1.41
CA ALA A 71 14.13 -0.87 1.87
C ALA A 71 14.54 0.46 2.52
N GLY A 72 15.55 0.45 3.41
CA GLY A 72 16.06 1.67 4.04
C GLY A 72 16.62 2.67 3.03
N ILE A 73 17.39 2.21 2.04
CA ILE A 73 17.91 3.07 0.96
C ILE A 73 16.74 3.67 0.16
N LEU A 74 15.72 2.88 -0.20
CA LEU A 74 14.53 3.37 -0.89
C LEU A 74 13.79 4.43 -0.09
N PHE A 75 13.61 4.23 1.22
CA PHE A 75 13.01 5.24 2.10
C PHE A 75 13.81 6.54 2.14
N ILE A 76 15.15 6.46 2.21
CA ILE A 76 16.01 7.65 2.15
C ILE A 76 15.85 8.37 0.80
N ILE A 77 15.84 7.63 -0.31
CA ILE A 77 15.64 8.20 -1.65
C ILE A 77 14.29 8.91 -1.73
N PHE A 78 13.20 8.27 -1.29
CA PHE A 78 11.88 8.90 -1.28
C PHE A 78 11.84 10.14 -0.38
N GLY A 79 12.46 10.08 0.80
CA GLY A 79 12.58 11.22 1.71
C GLY A 79 13.33 12.40 1.06
N VAL A 80 14.43 12.14 0.36
CA VAL A 80 15.19 13.17 -0.37
C VAL A 80 14.38 13.74 -1.53
N LEU A 81 13.71 12.89 -2.32
CA LEU A 81 12.87 13.33 -3.44
C LEU A 81 11.70 14.21 -2.95
N MET A 82 11.06 13.82 -1.85
CA MET A 82 10.01 14.59 -1.19
C MET A 82 10.55 15.93 -0.66
N PHE A 83 11.74 15.94 -0.06
CA PHE A 83 12.38 17.17 0.43
C PHE A 83 12.63 18.19 -0.70
N PHE A 84 13.01 17.72 -1.89
CA PHE A 84 13.17 18.58 -3.06
C PHE A 84 11.87 18.84 -3.84
N GLY A 85 10.71 18.38 -3.35
CA GLY A 85 9.40 18.57 -3.99
C GLY A 85 9.26 17.87 -5.34
N LYS A 86 10.05 16.82 -5.59
CA LYS A 86 9.95 15.97 -6.79
C LYS A 86 8.89 14.87 -6.65
N LEU A 87 8.31 14.73 -5.45
CA LEU A 87 7.24 13.81 -5.07
C LEU A 87 6.22 14.58 -4.20
#